data_AF-A0A519V701-F1
#
_entry.id   AF-A0A519V701-F1
#
_cell.length_a   1.000
_cell.length_b   1.000
_cell.length_c   1.000
_cell.angle_alpha   90.00
_cell.angle_beta   90.00
_cell.angle_gamma   90.00
#
_symmetry.space_group_name_H-M   'P 1'
#
loop_
_entity.id
_entity.type
_entity.pdbx_description
1 polymer ?
#
loop_
_entity_poly.entity_id
_entity_poly.type
_entity_poly.pdbx_seq_one_letter_code
_entity_poly.pdbx_strand_id
1 'polypeptide(L)'
;MATYRGFKKGSITVKVGQTVFPYTKVGLNTKSGSNGMYNISLLLTYLKSNDLESSKNQNLQNSKSLYGFVNPHFYTLENGNLILENNKFYTSAKKPEIVQLEMTKKEIKNMGVR
;
A
#
# COMPACT_ATOMS: atom_id res chain seq x y z
N MET A 1 -0.51 -8.59 -0.78
CA MET A 1 -1.27 -7.89 -1.85
C MET A 1 -1.62 -6.49 -1.38
N ALA A 2 -1.50 -5.49 -2.27
CA ALA A 2 -1.93 -4.12 -2.03
C ALA A 2 -3.08 -3.77 -2.99
N THR A 3 -4.13 -3.14 -2.48
CA THR A 3 -5.25 -2.63 -3.29
C THR A 3 -5.41 -1.14 -3.05
N TYR A 4 -5.43 -0.36 -4.14
CA TYR A 4 -5.57 1.09 -4.12
C TYR A 4 -6.92 1.47 -4.72
N ARG A 5 -7.63 2.40 -4.09
CA ARG A 5 -8.91 2.96 -4.56
C ARG A 5 -8.91 4.49 -4.44
N GLY A 6 -9.78 5.15 -5.22
CA GLY A 6 -9.89 6.61 -5.27
C GLY A 6 -9.23 7.25 -6.50
N PHE A 7 -8.87 6.44 -7.52
CA PHE A 7 -8.34 6.97 -8.78
C PHE A 7 -9.43 7.52 -9.69
N LYS A 8 -9.10 8.57 -10.43
CA LYS A 8 -9.92 9.10 -11.53
C LYS A 8 -10.09 8.03 -12.61
N LYS A 9 -11.32 7.84 -13.12
CA LYS A 9 -11.59 6.92 -14.24
C LYS A 9 -10.68 7.25 -15.43
N GLY A 10 -10.06 6.22 -16.01
CA GLY A 10 -9.15 6.37 -17.16
C GLY A 10 -7.78 6.97 -16.84
N SER A 11 -7.44 7.21 -15.56
CA SER A 11 -6.15 7.79 -15.18
C SER A 11 -5.05 6.79 -14.84
N ILE A 12 -5.37 5.49 -14.80
CA ILE A 12 -4.41 4.44 -14.49
C ILE A 12 -3.41 4.35 -15.64
N THR A 13 -2.12 4.54 -15.34
CA THR A 13 -1.04 4.61 -16.33
C THR A 13 -0.28 3.30 -16.47
N VAL A 14 -0.56 2.31 -15.63
CA VAL A 14 0.10 1.00 -15.61
C VAL A 14 -0.79 -0.08 -16.22
N LYS A 15 -0.17 -1.14 -16.73
CA LYS A 15 -0.88 -2.29 -17.32
C LYS A 15 -0.96 -3.46 -16.34
N VAL A 16 -1.94 -4.33 -16.54
CA VAL A 16 -2.02 -5.60 -15.81
C VAL A 16 -0.77 -6.43 -16.08
N GLY A 17 -0.16 -6.96 -15.01
CA GLY A 17 1.09 -7.72 -15.07
C GLY A 17 2.37 -6.87 -15.18
N GLN A 18 2.27 -5.55 -15.28
CA GLN A 18 3.44 -4.68 -15.30
C GLN A 18 4.12 -4.63 -13.93
N THR A 19 5.43 -4.86 -13.90
CA THR A 19 6.27 -4.57 -12.73
C THR A 19 6.38 -3.05 -12.54
N VAL A 20 6.06 -2.58 -11.33
CA VAL A 20 6.18 -1.17 -10.94
C VAL A 20 7.20 -1.04 -9.81
N PHE A 21 8.03 0.00 -9.86
CA PHE A 21 9.00 0.31 -8.80
C PHE A 21 8.44 1.37 -7.85
N PRO A 22 9.01 1.54 -6.64
CA PRO A 22 8.64 2.67 -5.79
C PRO A 22 8.71 3.99 -6.56
N TYR A 23 7.86 4.95 -6.21
CA TYR A 23 7.67 6.23 -6.93
C TYR A 23 7.10 6.15 -8.34
N THR A 24 6.85 4.96 -8.90
CA THR A 24 6.15 4.83 -10.18
C THR A 24 4.73 5.38 -10.03
N LYS A 25 4.36 6.33 -10.90
CA LYS A 25 2.99 6.85 -10.95
C LYS A 25 2.04 5.74 -11.43
N VAL A 26 1.08 5.38 -10.58
CA VAL A 26 0.06 4.35 -10.88
C VAL A 26 -1.22 4.97 -11.45
N GLY A 27 -1.59 6.16 -10.99
CA GLY A 27 -2.77 6.87 -11.46
C GLY A 27 -2.92 8.25 -10.83
N LEU A 28 -4.03 8.95 -11.14
CA LEU A 28 -4.35 10.24 -10.54
C LEU A 28 -5.50 10.09 -9.55
N ASN A 29 -5.36 10.70 -8.37
CA ASN A 29 -6.46 10.81 -7.42
C ASN A 29 -7.55 11.75 -7.99
N THR A 30 -8.79 11.56 -7.55
CA THR A 30 -9.90 12.45 -7.90
C THR A 30 -10.66 12.88 -6.65
N LYS A 31 -11.27 14.07 -6.72
CA LYS A 31 -12.25 14.49 -5.74
C LYS A 31 -13.42 13.50 -5.74
N SER A 32 -13.92 13.17 -4.56
CA SER A 32 -15.05 12.26 -4.37
C SER A 32 -15.97 12.75 -3.25
N GLY A 33 -17.27 12.47 -3.38
CA GLY A 33 -18.29 12.86 -2.41
C GLY A 33 -18.73 14.33 -2.56
N SER A 34 -19.79 14.69 -1.83
CA SER A 34 -20.38 16.04 -1.82
C SER A 34 -19.41 17.14 -1.38
N ASN A 35 -18.41 16.78 -0.56
CA ASN A 35 -17.50 17.74 0.07
C ASN A 35 -16.29 18.08 -0.81
N GLY A 36 -16.17 17.47 -2.01
CA GLY A 36 -15.12 17.81 -2.97
C GLY A 36 -13.68 17.48 -2.51
N MET A 37 -13.54 16.58 -1.55
CA MET A 37 -12.25 16.20 -0.98
C MET A 37 -11.55 15.12 -1.82
N TYR A 38 -10.23 15.13 -1.82
CA TYR A 38 -9.43 14.04 -2.38
C TYR A 38 -9.30 12.93 -1.34
N ASN A 39 -9.56 11.70 -1.74
CA ASN A 39 -9.50 10.54 -0.84
C ASN A 39 -8.76 9.39 -1.50
N ILE A 40 -7.93 8.70 -0.75
CA ILE A 40 -7.30 7.45 -1.17
C ILE A 40 -7.60 6.37 -0.14
N SER A 41 -7.91 5.17 -0.61
CA SER A 41 -8.04 3.99 0.25
C SER A 41 -6.99 2.97 -0.17
N LEU A 42 -6.20 2.54 0.82
CA LEU A 42 -5.18 1.52 0.68
C LEU A 42 -5.52 0.34 1.57
N LEU A 43 -5.59 -0.84 0.97
CA LEU A 43 -5.72 -2.11 1.68
C LEU A 43 -4.46 -2.93 1.48
N LEU A 44 -3.75 -3.24 2.57
CA LEU A 44 -2.59 -4.12 2.60
C LEU A 44 -2.97 -5.45 3.27
N THR A 45 -2.75 -6.54 2.56
CA THR A 45 -3.03 -7.90 3.04
C THR A 45 -1.82 -8.79 2.82
N TYR A 46 -1.61 -9.75 3.70
CA TYR A 46 -0.60 -10.79 3.55
C TYR A 46 -1.21 -12.16 3.85
N LEU A 47 -0.64 -13.21 3.27
CA LEU A 47 -1.04 -14.58 3.55
C LEU A 47 -0.43 -15.00 4.90
N LYS A 48 -1.27 -15.44 5.83
CA LYS A 48 -0.81 -16.00 7.10
C LYS A 48 -0.36 -17.44 6.86
N SER A 49 0.93 -17.64 6.66
CA SER A 49 1.53 -18.96 6.40
C SER A 49 1.22 -19.99 7.50
N ASN A 50 1.19 -19.57 8.77
CA ASN A 50 0.85 -20.45 9.88
C ASN A 50 -0.60 -20.95 9.87
N ASP A 51 -1.51 -20.24 9.19
CA ASP A 51 -2.92 -20.62 9.07
C ASP A 51 -3.19 -21.48 7.83
N LEU A 52 -2.18 -21.70 6.98
CA LEU A 52 -2.33 -22.49 5.76
C LEU A 52 -2.55 -23.98 6.07
N GLU A 53 -1.76 -24.53 7.00
CA GLU A 53 -1.92 -25.93 7.45
C GLU A 53 -3.18 -26.13 8.28
N SER A 54 -3.57 -25.15 9.10
CA SER A 54 -4.81 -25.21 9.90
C SER A 54 -6.08 -25.05 9.06
N SER A 55 -5.97 -24.57 7.81
CA SER A 55 -7.09 -24.42 6.88
C SER A 55 -7.50 -25.69 6.13
N LYS A 56 -6.64 -26.72 6.09
CA LYS A 56 -6.94 -27.99 5.41
C LYS A 56 -8.15 -28.75 5.98
N ASN A 57 -8.46 -28.53 7.26
CA ASN A 57 -9.59 -29.14 7.97
C ASN A 57 -10.76 -28.16 8.21
N GLN A 58 -10.77 -27.01 7.52
CA GLN A 58 -11.85 -26.03 7.67
C GLN A 58 -13.09 -26.42 6.84
N ASN A 59 -14.26 -26.25 7.44
CA ASN A 59 -15.59 -26.33 6.84
C ASN A 59 -16.26 -24.95 6.91
N LEU A 60 -17.46 -24.82 6.34
CA LEU A 60 -18.21 -23.56 6.33
C LEU A 60 -18.46 -22.96 7.73
N GLN A 61 -18.47 -23.77 8.80
CA GLN A 61 -18.74 -23.31 10.16
C GLN A 61 -17.49 -22.79 10.90
N ASN A 62 -16.28 -23.18 10.48
CA ASN A 62 -15.03 -22.82 11.16
C ASN A 62 -14.02 -22.12 10.23
N SER A 63 -14.45 -21.71 9.04
CA SER A 63 -13.58 -21.04 8.07
C SER A 63 -13.00 -19.74 8.65
N LYS A 64 -11.68 -19.62 8.66
CA LYS A 64 -10.98 -18.41 9.08
C LYS A 64 -10.33 -17.77 7.87
N SER A 65 -10.33 -16.44 7.81
CA SER A 65 -9.61 -15.70 6.77
C SER A 65 -8.12 -16.05 6.82
N LEU A 66 -7.60 -16.56 5.70
CA LEU A 66 -6.18 -16.78 5.47
C LEU A 66 -5.38 -15.47 5.36
N TYR A 67 -6.08 -14.34 5.23
CA TYR A 67 -5.46 -13.03 5.10
C TYR A 67 -5.38 -12.32 6.44
N GLY A 68 -4.18 -11.80 6.74
CA GLY A 68 -3.94 -10.84 7.80
C GLY A 68 -3.99 -9.41 7.31
N PHE A 69 -4.37 -8.51 8.20
CA PHE A 69 -4.26 -7.07 8.01
C PHE A 69 -2.99 -6.56 8.70
N VAL A 70 -2.34 -5.59 8.07
CA VAL A 70 -1.21 -4.88 8.66
C VAL A 70 -1.75 -3.62 9.32
N ASN A 71 -1.26 -3.28 10.52
CA ASN A 71 -1.43 -1.95 11.07
C ASN A 71 -0.22 -1.10 10.64
N PRO A 72 -0.33 -0.27 9.59
CA PRO A 72 0.82 0.39 9.01
C PRO A 72 1.36 1.48 9.94
N HIS A 73 2.68 1.50 10.06
CA HIS A 73 3.41 2.64 10.60
C HIS A 73 3.82 3.55 9.45
N PHE A 74 3.68 4.86 9.66
CA PHE A 74 3.93 5.89 8.66
C PHE A 74 5.14 6.74 9.05
N TYR A 75 5.85 7.17 8.02
CA TYR A 75 6.92 8.14 8.11
C TYR A 75 6.36 9.54 7.82
N THR A 76 6.38 10.40 8.82
CA THR A 76 5.83 11.77 8.78
C THR A 76 6.94 12.77 9.12
N LEU A 77 6.73 14.07 8.88
CA LEU A 77 7.70 15.10 9.30
C LEU A 77 7.82 15.16 10.82
N GLU A 78 6.75 14.85 11.53
CA GLU A 78 6.63 14.92 12.98
C GLU A 78 7.27 13.70 13.66
N ASN A 79 7.18 12.52 13.05
CA ASN A 79 7.76 11.28 13.55
C ASN A 79 8.00 10.27 12.41
N GLY A 80 9.19 9.64 12.41
CA GLY A 80 9.56 8.63 11.42
C GLY A 80 8.94 7.24 11.61
N ASN A 81 8.20 7.02 12.70
CA ASN A 81 7.57 5.73 13.01
C ASN A 81 6.28 5.93 13.81
N LEU A 82 5.16 6.15 13.12
CA LEU A 82 3.89 6.54 13.76
C LEU A 82 2.68 5.77 13.21
N ILE A 83 1.80 5.30 14.10
CA ILE A 83 0.43 4.90 13.73
C ILE A 83 -0.42 6.16 13.70
N LEU A 84 -1.06 6.45 12.55
CA LEU A 84 -1.89 7.64 12.40
C LEU A 84 -3.16 7.52 13.24
N GLU A 85 -3.54 8.62 13.90
CA GLU A 85 -4.81 8.71 14.62
C GLU A 85 -5.88 9.32 13.73
N ASN A 86 -7.14 8.96 14.03
CA ASN A 86 -8.28 9.49 13.30
C ASN A 86 -8.43 11.01 13.53
N ASN A 87 -8.89 11.72 12.49
CA ASN A 87 -9.15 13.16 12.50
C ASN A 87 -7.94 14.05 12.87
N LYS A 88 -6.72 13.57 12.65
CA LYS A 88 -5.50 14.37 12.76
C LYS A 88 -4.90 14.70 11.40
N PHE A 89 -4.22 15.84 11.32
CA PHE A 89 -3.46 16.26 10.15
C PHE A 89 -1.99 15.91 10.33
N TYR A 90 -1.37 15.41 9.27
CA TYR A 90 0.03 14.99 9.25
C TYR A 90 0.68 15.47 7.95
N THR A 91 1.97 15.79 8.01
CA THR A 91 2.73 16.08 6.79
C THR A 91 3.54 14.85 6.38
N SER A 92 3.28 14.33 5.18
CA SER A 92 4.06 13.20 4.66
C SER A 92 5.52 13.59 4.48
N ALA A 93 6.43 12.76 4.97
CA ALA A 93 7.86 12.89 4.70
C ALA A 93 8.34 11.69 3.87
N LYS A 94 9.46 11.85 3.17
CA LYS A 94 10.10 10.76 2.41
C LYS A 94 11.59 10.78 2.64
N LYS A 95 12.16 9.61 2.92
CA LYS A 95 13.60 9.40 2.96
C LYS A 95 13.96 8.35 1.91
N PRO A 96 14.51 8.75 0.74
CA PRO A 96 14.82 7.82 -0.35
C PRO A 96 15.71 6.66 0.08
N GLU A 97 16.63 6.90 1.01
CA GLU A 97 17.52 5.88 1.58
C GLU A 97 16.74 4.71 2.19
N ILE A 98 15.62 4.97 2.91
CA ILE A 98 14.82 3.91 3.54
C ILE A 98 14.15 3.04 2.48
N VAL A 99 13.57 3.68 1.45
CA VAL A 99 12.91 2.96 0.36
C VAL A 99 13.91 2.12 -0.43
N GLN A 100 15.13 2.62 -0.63
CA GLN A 100 16.18 1.91 -1.34
C GLN A 100 16.73 0.69 -0.58
N LEU A 101 16.65 0.65 0.75
CA LEU A 101 17.05 -0.52 1.53
C LEU A 101 16.20 -1.76 1.22
N GLU A 102 14.97 -1.57 0.76
CA GLU A 102 14.06 -2.66 0.37
C GLU A 102 14.24 -3.09 -1.10
N MET A 103 15.13 -2.44 -1.84
CA MET A 103 15.32 -2.66 -3.27
C MET A 103 16.61 -3.43 -3.58
N THR A 104 16.55 -4.29 -4.59
CA THR A 104 17.75 -4.95 -5.12
C THR A 104 18.58 -3.97 -5.96
N LYS A 105 19.87 -4.27 -6.12
CA LYS A 105 20.80 -3.48 -6.97
C LYS A 105 20.27 -3.27 -8.40
N LYS A 106 19.58 -4.27 -8.96
CA LYS A 106 18.98 -4.21 -10.31
C LYS A 106 17.83 -3.20 -10.36
N GLU A 107 17.00 -3.15 -9.32
CA GLU A 107 15.85 -2.26 -9.23
C GLU A 107 16.29 -0.81 -9.00
N ILE A 108 17.31 -0.60 -8.16
CA ILE A 108 17.94 0.72 -7.97
C ILE A 108 18.50 1.25 -9.30
N LYS A 109 19.17 0.40 -10.08
CA LYS A 109 19.69 0.77 -11.42
C LYS A 109 18.55 1.15 -12.38
N ASN A 110 17.44 0.42 -12.34
CA ASN A 110 16.28 0.66 -13.22
C ASN A 110 15.44 1.89 -12.81
N MET A 111 15.58 2.37 -11.57
CA MET A 111 14.95 3.62 -11.13
C MET A 111 15.53 4.88 -11.79
N GLY A 112 16.71 4.79 -12.42
CA GLY A 112 17.29 5.92 -13.14
C GLY A 112 17.66 7.11 -12.26
N VAL A 113 18.04 6.89 -10.99
CA VAL A 113 18.56 7.96 -10.13
C VAL A 113 19.93 8.39 -10.67
N ARG A 114 19.94 9.48 -11.43
CA ARG A 114 21.06 10.44 -11.46
C ARG A 114 20.75 11.55 -10.47
#